data_AF-J5JP13-F1
#
_entry.id   AF-J5JP13-F1
#
_cell.length_a   1.000
_cell.length_b   1.000
_cell.length_c   1.000
_cell.angle_alpha   90.00
_cell.angle_beta   90.00
_cell.angle_gamma   90.00
#
_symmetry.space_group_name_H-M   'P 1'
#
loop_
_entity.id
_entity.type
_entity.pdbx_description
1 polymer ?
#
loop_
_entity_poly.entity_id
_entity_poly.type
_entity_poly.pdbx_seq_one_letter_code
_entity_poly.pdbx_strand_id
1 'polypeptide(L)'
;MASLRSTLLLSLAALATARDVPSNVRDFYNSLKSKGQCSNKLKSGFHSIDGDNGSFSYCGDHLDDYRVLYLQGKNGNFVNMDIDCDGIQHGPADDGRCGSSDDTQSVTSFQSIVQGYGTGQKDLDAFIHPYVVFGNEGSRSGYPNFNPQDYGIEPLSVMAVVCNNKLIYGIWGDTNGDDGSQAMVGEASISLATACYGKSVNGNSGHDDNDVLFIAFPGSDAVPGKNGAKWHASSYSQFESSITGLGDKLIQRIGGGGGGGNPPTGGDCSWQGHCEGARCKNENDCSDDLVCKSGKCARG
;
A
#
# COMPACT_ATOMS: atom_id res chain seq x y z
N MET A 1 54.24 -18.43 -14.10
CA MET A 1 53.59 -17.49 -13.15
C MET A 1 52.38 -16.90 -13.83
N ALA A 2 51.19 -17.49 -13.64
CA ALA A 2 49.93 -16.96 -14.15
C ALA A 2 49.21 -16.26 -12.99
N SER A 3 49.01 -14.96 -13.11
CA SER A 3 48.30 -14.15 -12.12
C SER A 3 46.79 -14.31 -12.35
N LEU A 4 46.13 -15.05 -11.46
CA LEU A 4 44.67 -15.07 -11.36
C LEU A 4 44.23 -13.70 -10.83
N ARG A 5 43.56 -12.90 -11.67
CA ARG A 5 42.81 -11.72 -11.23
C ARG A 5 41.43 -12.20 -10.78
N SER A 6 41.23 -12.28 -9.46
CA SER A 6 39.90 -12.44 -8.88
C SER A 6 39.10 -11.16 -9.07
N THR A 7 38.11 -11.19 -9.97
CA THR A 7 37.14 -10.12 -10.12
C THR A 7 36.14 -10.21 -8.97
N LEU A 8 36.30 -9.33 -7.97
CA LEU A 8 35.36 -9.20 -6.86
C LEU A 8 34.10 -8.49 -7.37
N LEU A 9 33.05 -9.26 -7.68
CA LEU A 9 31.71 -8.74 -7.94
C LEU A 9 31.13 -8.25 -6.60
N LEU A 10 31.22 -6.94 -6.34
CA LEU A 10 30.43 -6.31 -5.28
C LEU A 10 28.96 -6.35 -5.70
N SER A 11 28.21 -7.31 -5.19
CA SER A 11 26.76 -7.25 -5.14
C SER A 11 26.36 -6.09 -4.22
N LEU A 12 26.01 -4.94 -4.81
CA LEU A 12 25.24 -3.92 -4.10
C LEU A 12 23.89 -4.56 -3.74
N ALA A 13 23.78 -5.07 -2.52
CA ALA A 13 22.48 -5.31 -1.92
C ALA A 13 21.80 -3.95 -1.82
N ALA A 14 20.79 -3.71 -2.67
CA ALA A 14 19.87 -2.61 -2.46
C ALA A 14 19.21 -2.88 -1.11
N LEU A 15 19.72 -2.24 -0.06
CA LEU A 15 19.00 -2.12 1.19
C LEU A 15 17.67 -1.48 0.82
N ALA A 16 16.58 -2.23 0.96
CA ALA A 16 15.23 -1.66 0.92
C ALA A 16 15.18 -0.64 2.06
N THR A 17 15.52 0.59 1.71
CA THR A 17 15.46 1.72 2.62
C THR A 17 13.99 2.01 2.76
N ALA A 18 13.45 1.77 3.95
CA ALA A 18 12.12 2.22 4.27
C ALA A 18 12.02 3.72 3.93
N ARG A 19 11.08 4.08 3.06
CA ARG A 19 11.04 5.41 2.44
C ARG A 19 10.59 6.43 3.47
N ASP A 20 11.22 7.60 3.44
CA ASP A 20 10.69 8.75 4.15
C ASP A 20 9.28 9.07 3.61
N VAL A 21 8.36 9.42 4.50
CA VAL A 21 7.02 9.84 4.08
C VAL A 21 7.14 11.16 3.30
N PRO A 22 6.69 11.23 2.02
CA PRO A 22 6.67 12.46 1.26
C PRO A 22 5.78 13.52 1.92
N SER A 23 6.06 14.80 1.69
CA SER A 23 5.34 15.91 2.35
C SER A 23 3.84 15.86 2.12
N ASN A 24 3.39 15.61 0.89
CA ASN A 24 1.96 15.53 0.57
C ASN A 24 1.24 14.40 1.32
N VAL A 25 1.87 13.23 1.46
CA VAL A 25 1.32 12.09 2.23
C VAL A 25 1.36 12.37 3.74
N ARG A 26 2.42 13.01 4.24
CA ARG A 26 2.54 13.40 5.65
C ARG A 26 1.51 14.46 6.02
N ASP A 27 1.28 15.44 5.16
CA ASP A 27 0.26 16.47 5.35
C ASP A 27 -1.14 15.87 5.33
N PHE A 28 -1.37 14.89 4.45
CA PHE A 28 -2.61 14.11 4.42
C PHE A 28 -2.83 13.33 5.73
N TYR A 29 -1.83 12.56 6.18
CA TYR A 29 -1.87 11.86 7.47
C TYR A 29 -2.22 12.82 8.62
N ASN A 30 -1.52 13.95 8.72
CA ASN A 30 -1.75 14.95 9.77
C ASN A 30 -3.13 15.60 9.67
N SER A 31 -3.61 15.87 8.45
CA SER A 31 -4.94 16.42 8.20
C SER A 31 -6.04 15.47 8.65
N LEU A 32 -5.94 14.18 8.30
CA LEU A 32 -6.88 13.15 8.75
C LEU A 32 -6.87 13.02 10.27
N LYS A 33 -5.68 12.98 10.88
CA LYS A 33 -5.52 12.90 12.34
C LYS A 33 -6.15 14.11 13.04
N SER A 34 -5.92 15.31 12.52
CA SER A 34 -6.53 16.55 13.04
C SER A 34 -8.04 16.61 12.83
N LYS A 35 -8.57 16.02 11.74
CA LYS A 35 -10.01 15.94 11.48
C LYS A 35 -10.72 15.06 12.51
N GLY A 36 -10.01 14.10 13.08
CA GLY A 36 -10.49 13.26 14.18
C GLY A 36 -11.32 12.05 13.73
N GLN A 37 -12.11 12.16 12.68
CA GLN A 37 -12.80 11.04 12.03
C GLN A 37 -13.24 11.46 10.63
N CYS A 38 -13.45 10.49 9.75
CA CYS A 38 -13.97 10.78 8.43
C CYS A 38 -15.44 11.22 8.44
N SER A 39 -15.81 12.09 7.50
CA SER A 39 -17.18 12.61 7.35
C SER A 39 -18.01 11.69 6.47
N ASN A 40 -17.44 11.23 5.36
CA ASN A 40 -17.98 10.23 4.46
C ASN A 40 -17.49 8.83 4.89
N LYS A 41 -18.29 8.16 5.71
CA LYS A 41 -18.08 6.77 6.12
C LYS A 41 -18.78 5.87 5.11
N LEU A 42 -18.00 5.14 4.31
CA LEU A 42 -18.53 4.19 3.33
C LEU A 42 -19.11 2.97 4.07
N LYS A 43 -18.43 2.54 5.13
CA LYS A 43 -18.91 1.53 6.07
C LYS A 43 -18.23 1.69 7.41
N SER A 44 -18.95 1.39 8.49
CA SER A 44 -18.49 1.48 9.88
C SER A 44 -18.84 0.22 10.65
N GLY A 45 -18.32 0.12 11.88
CA GLY A 45 -18.57 -1.00 12.80
C GLY A 45 -17.40 -1.99 12.87
N PHE A 46 -16.25 -1.61 12.32
CA PHE A 46 -15.05 -2.45 12.32
C PHE A 46 -14.23 -2.21 13.57
N HIS A 47 -13.48 -3.23 13.92
CA HIS A 47 -12.59 -3.29 15.07
C HIS A 47 -11.15 -3.26 14.57
N SER A 48 -10.31 -2.50 15.24
CA SER A 48 -8.87 -2.52 15.00
C SER A 48 -8.16 -3.43 15.98
N ILE A 49 -8.69 -3.59 17.19
CA ILE A 49 -8.17 -4.57 18.14
C ILE A 49 -9.32 -5.27 18.84
N ASP A 50 -9.11 -6.52 19.19
CA ASP A 50 -10.09 -7.32 19.93
C ASP A 50 -10.60 -6.58 21.18
N GLY A 51 -11.91 -6.54 21.31
CA GLY A 51 -12.61 -5.91 22.44
C GLY A 51 -12.70 -4.39 22.38
N ASP A 52 -12.23 -3.73 21.32
CA ASP A 52 -12.50 -2.30 21.14
C ASP A 52 -13.99 -2.03 20.84
N ASN A 53 -14.33 -0.75 20.69
CA ASN A 53 -15.73 -0.29 20.56
C ASN A 53 -16.28 -0.31 19.12
N GLY A 54 -15.57 -0.87 18.14
CA GLY A 54 -16.02 -0.99 16.76
C GLY A 54 -16.12 0.34 16.03
N SER A 55 -15.27 1.31 16.40
CA SER A 55 -15.36 2.70 15.90
C SER A 55 -14.59 2.99 14.62
N PHE A 56 -14.05 1.97 13.95
CA PHE A 56 -13.27 2.09 12.72
C PHE A 56 -14.16 1.98 11.48
N SER A 57 -13.72 2.61 10.40
CA SER A 57 -14.50 2.77 9.18
C SER A 57 -13.62 2.78 7.93
N TYR A 58 -14.17 2.27 6.83
CA TYR A 58 -13.71 2.60 5.49
C TYR A 58 -14.21 4.00 5.14
N CYS A 59 -13.28 4.89 4.82
CA CYS A 59 -13.51 6.32 4.66
C CYS A 59 -13.33 6.73 3.20
N GLY A 60 -14.31 7.48 2.70
CA GLY A 60 -14.37 7.96 1.31
C GLY A 60 -14.36 9.47 1.19
N ASP A 61 -13.80 10.18 2.18
CA ASP A 61 -13.74 11.65 2.17
C ASP A 61 -13.02 12.22 0.94
N HIS A 62 -12.14 11.43 0.34
CA HIS A 62 -11.24 11.84 -0.73
C HIS A 62 -11.36 10.99 -2.01
N LEU A 63 -12.52 10.38 -2.22
CA LEU A 63 -12.80 9.65 -3.46
C LEU A 63 -12.87 10.59 -4.68
N ASP A 64 -13.43 11.79 -4.50
CA ASP A 64 -13.70 12.72 -5.60
C ASP A 64 -12.50 13.64 -5.94
N ASP A 65 -11.65 13.97 -4.97
CA ASP A 65 -10.54 14.93 -5.15
C ASP A 65 -9.18 14.25 -5.34
N TYR A 66 -8.80 13.32 -4.47
CA TYR A 66 -7.53 12.59 -4.51
C TYR A 66 -7.68 11.18 -5.06
N ARG A 67 -8.91 10.69 -5.26
CA ARG A 67 -9.19 9.30 -5.61
C ARG A 67 -8.44 8.36 -4.67
N VAL A 68 -8.76 8.48 -3.39
CA VAL A 68 -8.26 7.59 -2.34
C VAL A 68 -9.39 7.16 -1.40
N LEU A 69 -9.22 5.95 -0.88
CA LEU A 69 -10.01 5.36 0.19
C LEU A 69 -9.06 4.98 1.31
N TYR A 70 -9.44 5.15 2.57
CA TYR A 70 -8.56 4.84 3.70
C TYR A 70 -9.31 4.33 4.92
N LEU A 71 -8.59 3.79 5.90
CA LEU A 71 -9.14 3.37 7.19
C LEU A 71 -8.96 4.45 8.25
N GLN A 72 -10.00 4.73 9.03
CA GLN A 72 -9.89 5.64 10.17
C GLN A 72 -10.89 5.30 11.28
N GLY A 73 -10.45 5.48 12.53
CA GLY A 73 -11.28 5.46 13.73
C GLY A 73 -11.73 6.86 14.17
N LYS A 74 -12.18 6.95 15.43
CA LYS A 74 -12.50 8.22 16.10
C LYS A 74 -11.27 8.85 16.74
N ASN A 75 -11.37 10.12 17.12
CA ASN A 75 -10.34 10.88 17.85
C ASN A 75 -8.97 10.95 17.16
N GLY A 76 -8.94 10.82 15.83
CA GLY A 76 -7.74 10.90 15.02
C GLY A 76 -6.99 9.57 14.93
N ASN A 77 -7.54 8.50 15.50
CA ASN A 77 -6.97 7.17 15.42
C ASN A 77 -7.03 6.68 13.96
N PHE A 78 -5.94 6.07 13.52
CA PHE A 78 -5.97 5.17 12.37
C PHE A 78 -6.22 3.76 12.89
N VAL A 79 -5.69 2.71 12.26
CA VAL A 79 -5.81 1.34 12.74
C VAL A 79 -4.44 0.84 13.23
N ASN A 80 -4.45 -0.31 13.86
CA ASN A 80 -3.29 -1.13 14.19
C ASN A 80 -2.71 -1.79 12.92
N MET A 81 -1.77 -2.70 13.10
CA MET A 81 -1.31 -3.61 12.06
C MET A 81 -1.14 -5.03 12.63
N ASP A 82 -2.17 -5.86 12.47
CA ASP A 82 -2.10 -7.31 12.65
C ASP A 82 -1.35 -7.99 11.50
N ILE A 83 -0.98 -9.25 11.69
CA ILE A 83 -0.09 -9.99 10.81
C ILE A 83 -0.85 -11.08 10.08
N ASP A 84 -0.91 -10.94 8.78
CA ASP A 84 -1.39 -11.98 7.88
C ASP A 84 -0.20 -12.82 7.38
N CYS A 85 -0.40 -14.13 7.43
CA CYS A 85 0.59 -15.13 7.01
C CYS A 85 0.09 -16.00 5.85
N ASP A 86 -1.01 -15.61 5.20
CA ASP A 86 -1.71 -16.41 4.21
C ASP A 86 -0.93 -16.53 2.88
N GLY A 87 -1.32 -17.52 2.08
CA GLY A 87 -0.71 -17.81 0.78
C GLY A 87 0.40 -18.87 0.85
N ILE A 88 1.51 -18.65 0.14
CA ILE A 88 2.60 -19.63 0.02
C ILE A 88 3.26 -19.87 1.38
N GLN A 89 3.07 -21.08 1.90
CA GLN A 89 3.68 -21.56 3.13
C GLN A 89 5.03 -22.21 2.88
N HIS A 90 5.96 -22.07 3.84
CA HIS A 90 7.28 -22.72 3.82
C HIS A 90 8.11 -22.43 2.56
N GLY A 91 7.95 -21.22 2.03
CA GLY A 91 8.74 -20.71 0.91
C GLY A 91 10.20 -20.45 1.31
N PRO A 92 11.11 -20.22 0.36
CA PRO A 92 12.52 -19.95 0.64
C PRO A 92 12.80 -18.71 1.51
N ALA A 93 11.83 -17.78 1.60
CA ALA A 93 11.93 -16.56 2.41
C ALA A 93 11.31 -16.71 3.81
N ASP A 94 10.63 -17.83 4.09
CA ASP A 94 10.04 -18.13 5.39
C ASP A 94 11.15 -18.21 6.45
N ASP A 95 11.08 -17.32 7.44
CA ASP A 95 12.02 -17.27 8.56
C ASP A 95 11.40 -17.79 9.88
N GLY A 96 10.28 -18.49 9.80
CA GLY A 96 9.60 -19.18 10.89
C GLY A 96 8.70 -18.30 11.75
N ARG A 97 8.66 -16.97 11.51
CA ARG A 97 7.87 -16.04 12.34
C ARG A 97 6.37 -16.15 12.12
N CYS A 98 5.91 -16.81 11.06
CA CYS A 98 4.49 -17.17 10.92
C CYS A 98 4.11 -18.44 11.68
N GLY A 99 5.08 -19.21 12.20
CA GLY A 99 4.80 -20.48 12.88
C GLY A 99 4.07 -20.36 14.22
N SER A 100 3.83 -19.13 14.72
CA SER A 100 2.97 -18.87 15.86
C SER A 100 1.49 -18.72 15.48
N SER A 101 1.16 -18.35 14.24
CA SER A 101 -0.23 -18.12 13.82
C SER A 101 -1.03 -19.42 13.82
N ASP A 102 -2.22 -19.35 14.41
CA ASP A 102 -3.19 -20.45 14.49
C ASP A 102 -4.29 -20.36 13.41
N ASP A 103 -4.31 -19.27 12.63
CA ASP A 103 -5.32 -18.91 11.62
C ASP A 103 -4.79 -18.87 10.17
N THR A 104 -3.48 -19.11 9.97
CA THR A 104 -2.86 -19.10 8.64
C THR A 104 -3.56 -20.03 7.65
N GLN A 105 -3.89 -19.50 6.48
CA GLN A 105 -4.42 -20.23 5.32
C GLN A 105 -3.36 -20.44 4.24
N SER A 106 -3.46 -21.57 3.53
CA SER A 106 -2.51 -21.92 2.47
C SER A 106 -2.71 -21.13 1.16
N VAL A 107 -3.67 -20.21 1.12
CA VAL A 107 -4.06 -19.46 -0.07
C VAL A 107 -4.43 -18.03 0.31
N THR A 108 -4.15 -17.05 -0.55
CA THR A 108 -4.72 -15.70 -0.41
C THR A 108 -6.02 -15.55 -1.20
N SER A 109 -6.83 -14.54 -0.89
CA SER A 109 -8.06 -14.20 -1.64
C SER A 109 -7.85 -14.12 -3.16
N PHE A 110 -6.69 -13.64 -3.61
CA PHE A 110 -6.41 -13.38 -5.03
C PHE A 110 -5.46 -14.36 -5.69
N GLN A 111 -5.24 -15.52 -5.08
CA GLN A 111 -4.44 -16.61 -5.64
C GLN A 111 -4.71 -16.84 -7.14
N SER A 112 -5.99 -16.98 -7.51
CA SER A 112 -6.40 -17.29 -8.88
C SER A 112 -5.99 -16.22 -9.90
N ILE A 113 -5.98 -14.95 -9.49
CA ILE A 113 -5.55 -13.82 -10.32
C ILE A 113 -4.03 -13.86 -10.49
N VAL A 114 -3.28 -14.10 -9.41
CA VAL A 114 -1.82 -14.25 -9.44
C VAL A 114 -1.42 -15.39 -10.38
N GLN A 115 -2.06 -16.56 -10.26
CA GLN A 115 -1.85 -17.70 -11.18
C GLN A 115 -2.17 -17.33 -12.63
N GLY A 116 -3.26 -16.60 -12.85
CA GLY A 116 -3.72 -16.15 -14.16
C GLY A 116 -2.70 -15.28 -14.90
N TYR A 117 -1.79 -14.58 -14.19
CA TYR A 117 -0.70 -13.85 -14.83
C TYR A 117 0.31 -14.76 -15.52
N GLY A 118 0.41 -16.04 -15.16
CA GLY A 118 1.30 -17.00 -15.82
C GLY A 118 2.78 -16.61 -15.73
N THR A 119 3.19 -16.04 -14.59
CA THR A 119 4.57 -15.62 -14.29
C THR A 119 5.38 -16.73 -13.60
N GLY A 120 4.75 -17.87 -13.31
CA GLY A 120 5.31 -18.94 -12.48
C GLY A 120 4.98 -18.79 -10.99
N GLN A 121 4.51 -17.61 -10.56
CA GLN A 121 4.02 -17.40 -9.21
C GLN A 121 2.66 -18.09 -9.01
N LYS A 122 2.54 -18.86 -7.92
CA LYS A 122 1.32 -19.63 -7.63
C LYS A 122 0.33 -18.90 -6.72
N ASP A 123 0.83 -17.99 -5.89
CA ASP A 123 0.07 -17.20 -4.94
C ASP A 123 0.99 -16.08 -4.39
N LEU A 124 0.51 -15.21 -3.52
CA LEU A 124 1.39 -14.35 -2.73
C LEU A 124 2.12 -15.16 -1.67
N ASP A 125 3.35 -14.76 -1.36
CA ASP A 125 4.18 -15.32 -0.29
C ASP A 125 4.34 -14.22 0.75
N ALA A 126 3.82 -14.41 1.97
CA ALA A 126 3.75 -13.39 3.01
C ALA A 126 5.13 -12.79 3.39
N PHE A 127 6.23 -13.53 3.18
CA PHE A 127 7.60 -13.08 3.46
C PHE A 127 8.25 -12.34 2.29
N ILE A 128 7.67 -12.42 1.08
CA ILE A 128 8.20 -11.79 -0.14
C ILE A 128 7.30 -10.67 -0.65
N HIS A 129 5.99 -10.83 -0.54
CA HIS A 129 5.00 -9.95 -1.13
C HIS A 129 4.40 -9.07 -0.03
N PRO A 130 4.78 -7.77 0.05
CA PRO A 130 4.03 -6.84 0.88
C PRO A 130 2.61 -6.74 0.34
N TYR A 131 1.65 -7.20 1.14
CA TYR A 131 0.24 -7.03 0.85
C TYR A 131 -0.52 -6.57 2.08
N VAL A 132 -1.67 -5.98 1.83
CA VAL A 132 -2.65 -5.51 2.81
C VAL A 132 -3.86 -6.43 2.72
N VAL A 133 -4.41 -6.80 3.87
CA VAL A 133 -5.72 -7.41 3.99
C VAL A 133 -6.75 -6.28 4.01
N PHE A 134 -7.58 -6.22 2.97
CA PHE A 134 -8.46 -5.07 2.75
C PHE A 134 -9.84 -5.50 2.26
N GLY A 135 -10.88 -4.93 2.85
CA GLY A 135 -12.24 -5.44 2.68
C GLY A 135 -12.59 -6.49 3.72
N ASN A 136 -13.89 -6.74 3.83
CA ASN A 136 -14.45 -7.70 4.77
C ASN A 136 -15.56 -8.48 4.10
N GLU A 137 -15.47 -9.80 4.12
CA GLU A 137 -16.45 -10.71 3.56
C GLU A 137 -16.92 -11.74 4.58
N GLY A 138 -18.15 -12.22 4.39
CA GLY A 138 -18.78 -13.11 5.36
C GLY A 138 -20.29 -13.16 5.22
N SER A 139 -20.90 -14.03 6.01
CA SER A 139 -22.35 -14.22 6.08
C SER A 139 -22.92 -14.08 7.51
N ARG A 140 -22.04 -13.89 8.51
CA ARG A 140 -22.41 -13.81 9.92
C ARG A 140 -23.30 -12.60 10.19
N SER A 141 -24.46 -12.87 10.79
CA SER A 141 -25.42 -11.84 11.15
C SER A 141 -24.81 -10.83 12.13
N GLY A 142 -24.95 -9.53 11.81
CA GLY A 142 -24.42 -8.44 12.62
C GLY A 142 -22.99 -8.02 12.28
N TYR A 143 -22.30 -8.73 11.38
CA TYR A 143 -20.96 -8.35 10.93
C TYR A 143 -21.06 -7.35 9.77
N PRO A 144 -20.35 -6.21 9.84
CA PRO A 144 -20.22 -5.34 8.68
C PRO A 144 -19.31 -5.99 7.63
N ASN A 145 -19.84 -6.15 6.42
CA ASN A 145 -19.02 -6.46 5.24
C ASN A 145 -18.70 -5.18 4.46
N PHE A 146 -17.59 -5.21 3.75
CA PHE A 146 -17.14 -4.14 2.85
C PHE A 146 -16.42 -4.74 1.65
N ASN A 147 -16.95 -4.49 0.45
CA ASN A 147 -16.29 -4.88 -0.80
C ASN A 147 -15.59 -3.65 -1.42
N PRO A 148 -14.24 -3.59 -1.42
CA PRO A 148 -13.52 -2.46 -2.00
C PRO A 148 -13.78 -2.24 -3.50
N GLN A 149 -14.19 -3.28 -4.25
CA GLN A 149 -14.50 -3.18 -5.67
C GLN A 149 -15.73 -2.31 -5.96
N ASP A 150 -16.68 -2.20 -5.01
CA ASP A 150 -17.84 -1.32 -5.13
C ASP A 150 -17.43 0.16 -5.22
N TYR A 151 -16.20 0.47 -4.81
CA TYR A 151 -15.59 1.81 -4.81
C TYR A 151 -14.41 1.92 -5.79
N GLY A 152 -14.31 0.96 -6.72
CA GLY A 152 -13.32 0.99 -7.80
C GLY A 152 -11.90 0.59 -7.38
N ILE A 153 -11.70 0.03 -6.18
CA ILE A 153 -10.44 -0.62 -5.83
C ILE A 153 -10.40 -1.98 -6.53
N GLU A 154 -9.38 -2.23 -7.32
CA GLU A 154 -9.24 -3.48 -8.06
C GLU A 154 -8.31 -4.46 -7.32
N PRO A 155 -8.59 -5.78 -7.34
CA PRO A 155 -7.71 -6.79 -6.76
C PRO A 155 -6.26 -6.63 -7.21
N LEU A 156 -5.31 -6.84 -6.29
CA LEU A 156 -3.87 -6.66 -6.53
C LEU A 156 -3.45 -5.22 -6.89
N SER A 157 -4.31 -4.22 -6.70
CA SER A 157 -3.94 -2.81 -6.83
C SER A 157 -2.90 -2.42 -5.78
N VAL A 158 -1.99 -1.52 -6.15
CA VAL A 158 -1.01 -0.96 -5.21
C VAL A 158 -1.73 -0.19 -4.12
N MET A 159 -1.28 -0.37 -2.89
CA MET A 159 -1.70 0.38 -1.72
C MET A 159 -0.50 1.08 -1.09
N ALA A 160 -0.76 2.20 -0.43
CA ALA A 160 0.22 2.94 0.35
C ALA A 160 -0.09 2.79 1.84
N VAL A 161 0.92 2.47 2.64
CA VAL A 161 0.81 2.30 4.09
C VAL A 161 1.80 3.24 4.77
N VAL A 162 1.29 4.08 5.67
CA VAL A 162 2.12 4.93 6.53
C VAL A 162 2.20 4.32 7.92
N CYS A 163 3.39 3.90 8.31
CA CYS A 163 3.67 3.18 9.57
C CYS A 163 5.07 3.58 10.07
N ASN A 164 5.26 3.74 11.37
CA ASN A 164 6.59 4.03 11.98
C ASN A 164 7.38 5.13 11.22
N ASN A 165 6.71 6.23 10.89
CA ASN A 165 7.24 7.36 10.12
C ASN A 165 7.82 7.02 8.74
N LYS A 166 7.38 5.91 8.14
CA LYS A 166 7.79 5.42 6.82
C LYS A 166 6.58 5.31 5.90
N LEU A 167 6.83 5.41 4.61
CA LEU A 167 5.87 5.03 3.57
C LEU A 167 6.30 3.69 2.98
N ILE A 168 5.39 2.71 3.01
CA ILE A 168 5.57 1.38 2.43
C ILE A 168 4.51 1.16 1.36
N TYR A 169 4.91 0.63 0.21
CA TYR A 169 3.98 0.16 -0.81
C TYR A 169 3.77 -1.35 -0.66
N GLY A 170 2.51 -1.75 -0.74
CA GLY A 170 2.11 -3.14 -0.91
C GLY A 170 1.05 -3.22 -2.00
N ILE A 171 0.37 -4.37 -2.06
CA ILE A 171 -0.82 -4.55 -2.88
C ILE A 171 -2.01 -4.94 -2.01
N TRP A 172 -3.23 -4.71 -2.47
CA TRP A 172 -4.38 -5.40 -1.90
C TRP A 172 -4.28 -6.89 -2.26
N GLY A 173 -3.90 -7.73 -1.29
CA GLY A 173 -3.60 -9.14 -1.51
C GLY A 173 -4.61 -10.10 -0.90
N ASP A 174 -5.26 -9.69 0.19
CA ASP A 174 -6.22 -10.53 0.90
C ASP A 174 -7.44 -9.75 1.42
N THR A 175 -8.42 -10.46 1.99
CA THR A 175 -9.68 -9.92 2.52
C THR A 175 -9.98 -10.55 3.88
N ASN A 176 -10.42 -9.75 4.84
CA ASN A 176 -10.79 -10.27 6.16
C ASN A 176 -12.09 -11.10 6.08
N GLY A 177 -12.08 -12.27 6.72
CA GLY A 177 -13.25 -13.13 6.90
C GLY A 177 -14.13 -12.75 8.10
N ASP A 178 -15.14 -13.57 8.38
CA ASP A 178 -16.05 -13.48 9.54
C ASP A 178 -15.84 -14.60 10.58
N ASP A 179 -14.65 -15.20 10.58
CA ASP A 179 -14.17 -16.30 11.41
C ASP A 179 -13.83 -15.86 12.85
N GLY A 180 -13.41 -14.62 13.05
CA GLY A 180 -13.16 -14.01 14.35
C GLY A 180 -14.41 -13.68 15.18
N SER A 181 -14.21 -13.15 16.38
CA SER A 181 -15.30 -12.71 17.27
C SER A 181 -15.88 -11.34 16.88
N GLN A 182 -15.18 -10.61 16.01
CA GLN A 182 -15.47 -9.25 15.55
C GLN A 182 -15.03 -9.09 14.10
N ALA A 183 -15.57 -8.10 13.38
CA ALA A 183 -15.13 -7.78 12.02
C ALA A 183 -13.89 -6.86 12.09
N MET A 184 -12.73 -7.43 11.82
CA MET A 184 -11.42 -6.80 11.99
C MET A 184 -10.99 -5.99 10.75
N VAL A 185 -10.15 -4.98 10.96
CA VAL A 185 -9.42 -4.24 9.93
C VAL A 185 -8.04 -3.88 10.46
N GLY A 186 -7.10 -3.57 9.57
CA GLY A 186 -5.75 -3.17 9.95
C GLY A 186 -4.79 -4.35 10.02
N GLU A 187 -4.70 -5.10 8.92
CA GLU A 187 -3.89 -6.31 8.85
C GLU A 187 -3.07 -6.31 7.56
N ALA A 188 -1.84 -6.83 7.63
CA ALA A 188 -0.91 -6.85 6.52
C ALA A 188 0.05 -8.04 6.59
N SER A 189 0.63 -8.39 5.44
CA SER A 189 1.58 -9.50 5.37
C SER A 189 2.79 -9.28 6.28
N ILE A 190 3.34 -10.37 6.81
CA ILE A 190 4.51 -10.30 7.70
C ILE A 190 5.69 -9.54 7.07
N SER A 191 5.87 -9.57 5.75
CA SER A 191 6.91 -8.79 5.06
C SER A 191 6.66 -7.28 5.10
N LEU A 192 5.41 -6.83 4.93
CA LEU A 192 5.04 -5.42 5.07
C LEU A 192 5.24 -4.95 6.51
N ALA A 193 4.73 -5.70 7.48
CA ALA A 193 4.91 -5.37 8.90
C ALA A 193 6.38 -5.37 9.32
N THR A 194 7.18 -6.31 8.79
CA THR A 194 8.64 -6.33 9.00
C THR A 194 9.31 -5.06 8.45
N ALA A 195 8.82 -4.51 7.34
CA ALA A 195 9.35 -3.25 6.79
C ALA A 195 9.01 -2.03 7.67
N CYS A 196 7.87 -2.05 8.36
CA CYS A 196 7.46 -1.02 9.31
C CYS A 196 8.23 -1.13 10.64
N TYR A 197 8.24 -2.31 11.25
CA TYR A 197 8.59 -2.51 12.67
C TYR A 197 9.79 -3.44 12.90
N GLY A 198 10.37 -3.99 11.84
CA GLY A 198 11.49 -4.92 11.94
C GLY A 198 11.05 -6.32 12.37
N LYS A 199 11.99 -7.12 12.87
CA LYS A 199 11.76 -8.55 13.16
C LYS A 199 11.09 -8.85 14.51
N SER A 200 10.62 -7.83 15.22
CA SER A 200 9.88 -8.03 16.47
C SER A 200 8.48 -8.59 16.25
N VAL A 201 7.91 -8.39 15.05
CA VAL A 201 6.59 -8.91 14.69
C VAL A 201 6.65 -10.39 14.30
N ASN A 202 5.57 -11.11 14.57
CA ASN A 202 5.34 -12.52 14.21
C ASN A 202 3.84 -12.77 14.00
N GLY A 203 3.45 -13.98 13.59
CA GLY A 203 2.06 -14.32 13.23
C GLY A 203 1.01 -14.01 14.31
N ASN A 204 1.38 -13.91 15.60
CA ASN A 204 0.47 -13.56 16.69
C ASN A 204 0.80 -12.22 17.36
N SER A 205 1.74 -11.46 16.82
CA SER A 205 2.20 -10.21 17.43
C SER A 205 2.55 -9.21 16.34
N GLY A 206 1.56 -8.38 16.03
CA GLY A 206 1.70 -7.22 15.16
C GLY A 206 2.06 -5.96 15.93
N HIS A 207 1.42 -4.85 15.55
CA HIS A 207 1.57 -3.54 16.16
C HIS A 207 0.21 -3.02 16.61
N ASP A 208 -0.01 -2.95 17.93
CA ASP A 208 -1.31 -2.65 18.55
C ASP A 208 -1.71 -1.16 18.52
N ASP A 209 -0.76 -0.23 18.33
CA ASP A 209 -1.10 1.19 18.37
C ASP A 209 -1.88 1.61 17.11
N ASN A 210 -2.93 2.40 17.31
CA ASN A 210 -3.82 2.89 16.25
C ASN A 210 -3.24 4.07 15.46
N ASP A 211 -2.06 3.89 14.86
CA ASP A 211 -1.31 4.95 14.15
C ASP A 211 -0.94 4.62 12.71
N VAL A 212 -1.42 3.48 12.18
CA VAL A 212 -1.15 2.99 10.82
C VAL A 212 -2.22 3.43 9.84
N LEU A 213 -1.84 4.23 8.85
CA LEU A 213 -2.75 4.67 7.79
C LEU A 213 -2.60 3.80 6.55
N PHE A 214 -3.66 3.06 6.20
CA PHE A 214 -3.80 2.34 4.94
C PHE A 214 -4.54 3.19 3.91
N ILE A 215 -3.99 3.31 2.70
CA ILE A 215 -4.52 4.11 1.60
C ILE A 215 -4.65 3.22 0.35
N ALA A 216 -5.88 3.06 -0.13
CA ALA A 216 -6.21 2.39 -1.38
C ALA A 216 -6.51 3.42 -2.48
N PHE A 217 -6.19 3.07 -3.73
CA PHE A 217 -6.36 3.94 -4.89
C PHE A 217 -7.35 3.34 -5.88
N PRO A 218 -8.53 3.94 -6.09
CA PRO A 218 -9.44 3.52 -7.14
C PRO A 218 -8.86 3.67 -8.55
N GLY A 219 -9.28 2.75 -9.42
CA GLY A 219 -9.00 2.74 -10.85
C GLY A 219 -7.97 1.69 -11.26
N SER A 220 -8.15 1.16 -12.48
CA SER A 220 -7.28 0.15 -13.09
C SER A 220 -5.83 0.61 -13.22
N ASP A 221 -5.57 1.92 -13.22
CA ASP A 221 -4.21 2.45 -13.26
C ASP A 221 -3.43 2.22 -11.95
N ALA A 222 -4.09 1.77 -10.88
CA ALA A 222 -3.46 1.31 -9.65
C ALA A 222 -3.03 -0.16 -9.69
N VAL A 223 -3.44 -0.94 -10.69
CA VAL A 223 -3.09 -2.37 -10.80
C VAL A 223 -1.78 -2.52 -11.59
N PRO A 224 -0.71 -3.10 -11.01
CA PRO A 224 0.52 -3.36 -11.75
C PRO A 224 0.30 -4.31 -12.94
N GLY A 225 -0.64 -5.23 -12.80
CA GLY A 225 -0.91 -6.28 -13.76
C GLY A 225 0.27 -7.24 -13.94
N LYS A 226 0.16 -8.14 -14.91
CA LYS A 226 1.16 -9.19 -15.19
C LYS A 226 2.60 -8.66 -15.31
N ASN A 227 2.77 -7.52 -15.98
CA ASN A 227 4.09 -7.00 -16.36
C ASN A 227 4.59 -5.84 -15.49
N GLY A 228 3.74 -5.27 -14.63
CA GLY A 228 4.09 -4.11 -13.80
C GLY A 228 4.64 -4.47 -12.42
N ALA A 229 4.65 -5.76 -12.05
CA ALA A 229 5.26 -6.23 -10.80
C ALA A 229 6.09 -7.49 -11.05
N LYS A 230 7.10 -7.69 -10.21
CA LYS A 230 7.93 -8.91 -10.19
C LYS A 230 7.26 -10.00 -9.36
N TRP A 231 6.14 -10.54 -9.85
CA TRP A 231 5.35 -11.56 -9.15
C TRP A 231 6.13 -12.79 -8.68
N HIS A 232 7.18 -13.20 -9.40
CA HIS A 232 8.06 -14.31 -8.99
C HIS A 232 9.36 -13.79 -8.36
N ALA A 233 9.24 -12.78 -7.49
CA ALA A 233 10.36 -12.23 -6.74
C ALA A 233 10.88 -13.25 -5.73
N SER A 234 12.17 -13.18 -5.41
CA SER A 234 12.82 -14.02 -4.39
C SER A 234 13.02 -13.29 -3.07
N SER A 235 12.55 -12.04 -2.94
CA SER A 235 12.68 -11.24 -1.72
C SER A 235 11.70 -10.07 -1.71
N TYR A 236 11.35 -9.61 -0.50
CA TYR A 236 10.62 -8.35 -0.26
C TYR A 236 11.15 -7.19 -1.10
N SER A 237 12.46 -6.93 -1.00
CA SER A 237 13.09 -5.79 -1.67
C SER A 237 12.89 -5.85 -3.19
N GLN A 238 12.96 -7.04 -3.79
CA GLN A 238 12.79 -7.20 -5.23
C GLN A 238 11.35 -6.94 -5.67
N PHE A 239 10.36 -7.38 -4.87
CA PHE A 239 8.95 -7.14 -5.17
C PHE A 239 8.59 -5.66 -4.95
N GLU A 240 8.87 -5.11 -3.76
CA GLU A 240 8.55 -3.70 -3.42
C GLU A 240 9.17 -2.72 -4.42
N SER A 241 10.44 -2.94 -4.79
CA SER A 241 11.12 -2.12 -5.80
C SER A 241 10.44 -2.16 -7.16
N SER A 242 9.73 -3.24 -7.49
CA SER A 242 9.03 -3.38 -8.78
C SER A 242 7.73 -2.59 -8.86
N ILE A 243 7.04 -2.40 -7.73
CA ILE A 243 5.77 -1.63 -7.66
C ILE A 243 5.98 -0.17 -7.25
N THR A 244 7.19 0.17 -6.80
CA THR A 244 7.60 1.52 -6.36
C THR A 244 7.16 2.63 -7.30
N GLY A 245 7.53 2.54 -8.59
CA GLY A 245 7.26 3.63 -9.53
C GLY A 245 5.77 3.87 -9.74
N LEU A 246 4.97 2.81 -9.60
CA LEU A 246 3.51 2.92 -9.62
C LEU A 246 2.99 3.56 -8.32
N GLY A 247 3.46 3.11 -7.15
CA GLY A 247 3.14 3.74 -5.87
C GLY A 247 3.46 5.23 -5.85
N ASP A 248 4.66 5.62 -6.27
CA ASP A 248 5.13 7.00 -6.32
C ASP A 248 4.25 7.87 -7.24
N LYS A 249 3.75 7.30 -8.34
CA LYS A 249 2.78 7.96 -9.23
C LYS A 249 1.41 8.12 -8.56
N LEU A 250 0.92 7.10 -7.86
CA LEU A 250 -0.41 7.11 -7.24
C LEU A 250 -0.50 8.12 -6.10
N ILE A 251 0.54 8.22 -5.26
CA ILE A 251 0.54 9.17 -4.15
C ILE A 251 0.54 10.64 -4.62
N GLN A 252 0.91 10.94 -5.87
CA GLN A 252 0.82 12.31 -6.40
C GLN A 252 -0.61 12.83 -6.48
N ARG A 253 -1.62 11.94 -6.45
CA ARG A 253 -3.02 12.37 -6.38
C ARG A 253 -3.36 13.06 -5.06
N ILE A 254 -2.62 12.77 -3.99
CA ILE A 254 -2.86 13.28 -2.64
C ILE A 254 -2.29 14.70 -2.53
N GLY A 255 -3.14 15.68 -2.19
CA GLY A 255 -2.74 17.08 -1.99
C GLY A 255 -2.51 17.88 -3.28
N GLY A 256 -2.44 17.21 -4.44
CA GLY A 256 -2.44 17.82 -5.76
C GLY A 256 -3.83 17.76 -6.36
N GLY A 257 -4.67 18.77 -6.13
CA GLY A 257 -6.05 18.80 -6.61
C GLY A 257 -6.16 18.38 -8.09
N GLY A 258 -6.72 17.19 -8.31
CA GLY A 258 -6.64 16.48 -9.58
C GLY A 258 -7.87 15.62 -9.85
N GLY A 259 -9.06 16.16 -9.56
CA GLY A 259 -10.29 15.67 -10.17
C GLY A 259 -10.25 15.90 -11.69
N GLY A 260 -10.26 14.80 -12.45
CA GLY A 260 -10.90 14.71 -13.76
C GLY A 260 -10.54 15.74 -14.85
N GLY A 261 -9.34 16.31 -14.85
CA GLY A 261 -8.85 17.14 -15.96
C GLY A 261 -7.86 16.35 -16.81
N ASN A 262 -8.23 16.06 -18.06
CA ASN A 262 -7.33 15.48 -19.05
C ASN A 262 -5.97 16.21 -18.98
N PRO A 263 -4.83 15.51 -18.86
CA PRO A 263 -3.53 16.16 -18.73
C PRO A 263 -3.31 17.12 -19.91
N PRO A 264 -2.74 18.32 -19.71
CA PRO A 264 -2.33 19.15 -20.82
C PRO A 264 -1.36 18.32 -21.66
N THR A 265 -1.70 18.08 -22.93
CA THR A 265 -0.88 17.38 -23.91
C THR A 265 0.31 18.26 -24.34
N GLY A 266 1.12 18.68 -23.38
CA GLY A 266 2.23 19.61 -23.54
C GLY A 266 3.59 18.93 -23.34
N GLY A 267 4.05 18.22 -24.38
CA GLY A 267 5.44 17.79 -24.54
C GLY A 267 5.85 16.50 -23.84
N ASP A 268 6.80 15.77 -24.44
CA ASP A 268 7.53 14.68 -23.79
C ASP A 268 8.33 15.25 -22.60
N CYS A 269 8.03 14.75 -21.41
CA CYS A 269 8.58 15.20 -20.13
C CYS A 269 8.85 13.98 -19.26
N SER A 270 9.91 13.99 -18.46
CA SER A 270 10.25 12.88 -17.55
C SER A 270 9.23 12.71 -16.41
N TRP A 271 8.55 13.79 -16.01
CA TRP A 271 7.58 13.80 -14.93
C TRP A 271 6.19 14.24 -15.41
N GLN A 272 5.36 13.26 -15.78
CA GLN A 272 3.99 13.49 -16.24
C GLN A 272 3.15 14.26 -15.21
N GLY A 273 2.47 15.32 -15.65
CA GLY A 273 1.72 16.23 -14.78
C GLY A 273 2.51 17.46 -14.31
N HIS A 274 3.83 17.48 -14.52
CA HIS A 274 4.75 18.59 -14.22
C HIS A 274 5.43 19.13 -15.50
N CYS A 275 4.82 18.81 -16.65
CA CYS A 275 5.30 19.15 -17.99
C CYS A 275 5.00 20.62 -18.33
N GLU A 276 5.39 21.05 -19.53
CA GLU A 276 5.15 22.42 -19.97
C GLU A 276 3.65 22.76 -19.91
N GLY A 277 3.32 23.83 -19.17
CA GLY A 277 1.95 24.27 -18.91
C GLY A 277 1.31 23.72 -17.63
N ALA A 278 1.94 22.76 -16.94
CA ALA A 278 1.52 22.28 -15.62
C ALA A 278 1.54 23.40 -14.58
N ARG A 279 0.69 23.31 -13.56
CA ARG A 279 0.68 24.28 -12.44
C ARG A 279 1.89 24.05 -11.53
N CYS A 280 2.52 25.14 -11.09
CA CYS A 280 3.67 25.09 -10.19
C CYS A 280 3.61 26.23 -9.16
N LYS A 281 4.30 26.07 -8.03
CA LYS A 281 4.55 27.11 -7.03
C LYS A 281 6.00 27.59 -7.08
N ASN A 282 6.94 26.69 -7.33
CA ASN A 282 8.36 26.98 -7.50
C ASN A 282 9.01 26.04 -8.54
N GLU A 283 10.29 26.25 -8.83
CA GLU A 283 11.03 25.51 -9.86
C GLU A 283 11.08 23.99 -9.65
N ASN A 284 10.98 23.51 -8.40
CA ASN A 284 10.97 22.07 -8.11
C ASN A 284 9.63 21.38 -8.44
N ASP A 285 8.62 22.14 -8.88
CA ASP A 285 7.34 21.58 -9.30
C ASP A 285 7.30 21.32 -10.82
N CYS A 286 8.43 21.40 -11.52
CA CYS A 286 8.52 21.31 -12.97
C CYS A 286 9.48 20.21 -13.44
N SER A 287 9.11 19.51 -14.50
CA SER A 287 9.86 18.42 -15.11
C SER A 287 11.07 18.92 -15.88
N ASP A 288 12.16 18.14 -15.89
CA ASP A 288 13.36 18.39 -16.71
C ASP A 288 13.96 19.79 -16.45
N ASP A 289 14.27 20.52 -17.52
CA ASP A 289 14.85 21.87 -17.46
C ASP A 289 13.78 22.98 -17.37
N LEU A 290 12.52 22.64 -17.07
CA LEU A 290 11.44 23.62 -16.95
C LEU A 290 11.51 24.36 -15.61
N VAL A 291 11.12 25.64 -15.63
CA VAL A 291 11.06 26.49 -14.43
C VAL A 291 9.64 26.99 -14.19
N CYS A 292 9.34 27.35 -12.95
CA CYS A 292 8.04 27.87 -12.60
C CYS A 292 7.91 29.35 -12.95
N LYS A 293 7.23 29.67 -14.04
CA LYS A 293 6.93 31.04 -14.48
C LYS A 293 5.44 31.33 -14.33
N SER A 294 5.11 32.34 -13.54
CA SER A 294 3.72 32.79 -13.35
C SER A 294 2.76 31.66 -12.95
N GLY A 295 3.23 30.75 -12.09
CA GLY A 295 2.45 29.61 -11.62
C GLY A 295 2.28 28.47 -12.63
N LYS A 296 3.04 28.48 -13.74
CA LYS A 296 3.09 27.38 -14.69
C LYS A 296 4.52 26.97 -15.07
N CYS A 297 4.73 25.68 -15.32
CA CYS A 297 5.99 25.17 -15.84
C CYS A 297 6.20 25.65 -17.27
N ALA A 298 7.34 26.27 -17.53
CA ALA A 298 7.71 26.82 -18.82
C ALA A 298 9.22 26.74 -19.01
N ARG A 299 9.68 26.82 -20.25
CA ARG A 299 11.12 26.85 -20.53
C ARG A 299 11.76 28.12 -19.94
N GLY A 300 12.95 27.94 -19.35
CA GLY A 300 13.80 28.98 -18.75
C GLY A 300 14.01 30.20 -19.63
#